data_AF-A0A2A5SQ44-F1
#
_entry.id   AF-A0A2A5SQ44-F1
#
_cell.length_a   1.000
_cell.length_b   1.000
_cell.length_c   1.000
_cell.angle_alpha   90.00
_cell.angle_beta   90.00
_cell.angle_gamma   90.00
#
_symmetry.space_group_name_H-M   'P 1'
#
loop_
_entity.id
_entity.type
_entity.pdbx_description
1 polymer ?
#
loop_
_entity_poly.entity_id
_entity_poly.type
_entity_poly.pdbx_seq_one_letter_code
_entity_poly.pdbx_strand_id
1 'polypeptide(L)' 'MEGYIMKKDEIIELSDGQTATIITGDESSILNNSYIVKLENGEVRVVDRKTLTLAATK' A
#
# COMPACT_ATOMS: atom_id res chain seq x y z
N MET A 1 -21.04 0.96 5.03
CA MET A 1 -19.78 0.18 5.08
C MET A 1 -18.71 1.16 4.65
N GLU A 2 -18.16 1.89 5.62
CA GLU A 2 -17.22 2.99 5.37
C GLU A 2 -15.95 2.39 4.76
N GLY A 3 -15.57 2.81 3.56
CA GLY A 3 -14.33 2.37 2.93
C GLY A 3 -13.15 2.86 3.77
N TYR A 4 -12.25 1.95 4.12
CA TYR A 4 -11.06 2.28 4.89
C TYR A 4 -10.12 3.14 4.01
N ILE A 5 -10.03 4.43 4.31
CA ILE A 5 -9.16 5.36 3.58
C ILE A 5 -7.75 5.19 4.13
N MET A 6 -6.91 4.53 3.35
CA MET A 6 -5.49 4.33 3.66
C MET A 6 -4.74 5.65 3.61
N LYS A 7 -4.24 6.09 4.76
CA LYS A 7 -3.48 7.35 4.90
C LYS A 7 -1.98 7.12 4.77
N LYS A 8 -1.26 8.19 4.41
CA LYS A 8 0.21 8.19 4.47
C LYS A 8 0.66 7.98 5.92
N ASP A 9 1.79 7.30 6.10
CA ASP A 9 2.37 6.84 7.37
C ASP A 9 1.53 5.82 8.15
N GLU A 10 0.45 5.30 7.58
CA GLU A 10 -0.34 4.22 8.18
C GLU A 10 0.34 2.86 7.96
N ILE A 11 0.27 1.97 8.93
CA ILE A 11 0.82 0.61 8.82
C ILE A 11 -0.31 -0.33 8.42
N ILE A 12 -0.12 -1.04 7.31
CA ILE A 12 -1.04 -2.04 6.79
C ILE A 12 -0.39 -3.42 6.77
N GLU A 13 -1.20 -4.45 6.92
CA GLU A 13 -0.81 -5.83 6.67
C GLU A 13 -1.15 -6.18 5.22
N LEU A 14 -0.15 -6.64 4.47
CA LEU A 14 -0.33 -7.13 3.11
C LEU A 14 -0.96 -8.52 3.15
N SER A 15 -1.60 -8.92 2.04
CA SER A 15 -2.19 -10.28 1.93
C SER A 15 -1.18 -11.42 2.13
N ASP A 16 0.12 -11.10 2.06
CA ASP A 16 1.23 -12.02 2.29
C ASP A 16 1.57 -12.21 3.79
N GLY A 17 0.89 -11.49 4.69
CA GLY A 17 1.17 -11.47 6.14
C GLY A 17 2.33 -10.54 6.54
N GLN A 18 2.82 -9.73 5.60
CA GLN A 18 3.90 -8.76 5.84
C GLN A 18 3.34 -7.39 6.19
N THR A 19 3.97 -6.70 7.14
CA THR A 19 3.65 -5.33 7.54
C THR A 19 4.36 -4.30 6.67
N ALA A 20 3.62 -3.29 6.22
CA ALA A 20 4.12 -2.24 5.36
C ALA A 20 3.56 -0.87 5.77
N THR A 21 4.41 0.16 5.76
CA THR A 21 4.04 1.55 6.02
C THR A 21 3.67 2.23 4.72
N ILE A 22 2.48 2.81 4.63
CA ILE A 22 2.03 3.55 3.45
C ILE A 22 2.83 4.83 3.29
N ILE A 23 3.60 4.92 2.21
CA ILE A 23 4.28 6.16 1.82
C ILE A 23 3.33 7.03 0.99
N THR A 24 2.47 6.41 0.18
CA THR A 24 1.52 7.11 -0.69
C THR A 24 0.23 6.30 -0.77
N GLY A 25 -0.81 6.81 -0.10
CA GLY A 25 -2.14 6.22 0.00
C GLY A 25 -3.19 6.93 -0.88
N ASP A 26 -4.45 6.87 -0.45
CA ASP A 26 -5.61 7.39 -1.21
C ASP A 26 -5.66 8.93 -1.28
N GLU A 27 -4.87 9.62 -0.44
CA GLU A 27 -4.68 11.08 -0.54
C GLU A 27 -3.98 11.49 -1.84
N SER A 28 -3.32 10.56 -2.53
CA SER A 28 -2.62 10.85 -3.77
C SER A 28 -3.48 10.48 -4.97
N SER A 29 -4.07 11.49 -5.61
CA SER A 29 -4.79 11.34 -6.90
C SER A 29 -3.89 10.85 -8.05
N ILE A 30 -2.58 10.79 -7.82
CA ILE A 30 -1.57 10.39 -8.79
C ILE A 30 -1.60 8.86 -9.01
N LEU A 31 -1.88 8.11 -7.95
CA LEU A 31 -1.96 6.65 -8.00
C LEU A 31 -3.42 6.21 -7.94
N ASN A 32 -4.14 6.42 -9.03
CA ASN A 32 -5.56 6.07 -9.13
C ASN A 32 -5.86 4.60 -8.77
N ASN A 33 -4.87 3.70 -8.83
CA ASN A 33 -5.08 2.27 -8.59
C ASN A 33 -4.03 1.55 -7.74
N SER A 34 -3.10 2.28 -7.12
CA SER A 34 -1.98 1.65 -6.41
C SER A 34 -1.60 2.43 -5.17
N TYR A 35 -1.01 1.77 -4.20
CA TYR A 35 -0.38 2.40 -3.05
C TYR A 35 1.11 2.14 -3.08
N ILE A 36 1.89 3.12 -2.64
CA ILE A 36 3.32 2.92 -2.39
C ILE A 36 3.46 2.65 -0.90
N VAL A 37 4.03 1.50 -0.58
CA VAL A 37 4.26 1.07 0.80
C VAL A 37 5.73 0.75 0.99
N LYS A 38 6.20 0.92 2.22
CA LYS A 38 7.54 0.59 2.65
C LYS A 38 7.45 -0.58 3.61
N LEU A 39 8.03 -1.71 3.23
CA LEU A 39 8.12 -2.89 4.07
C LEU A 39 9.03 -2.62 5.28
N GLU A 40 8.90 -3.44 6.32
CA GLU A 40 9.78 -3.35 7.51
C GLU A 40 11.27 -3.56 7.17
N ASN A 41 11.56 -4.30 6.10
CA ASN A 41 12.93 -4.49 5.61
C ASN A 41 13.51 -3.21 4.96
N GLY A 42 12.73 -2.14 4.84
CA GLY A 42 13.11 -0.87 4.24
C GLY A 42 12.89 -0.78 2.73
N GLU A 43 12.51 -1.87 2.05
CA GLU A 43 12.14 -1.86 0.63
C GLU A 43 10.84 -1.09 0.42
N VAL A 44 10.83 -0.25 -0.62
CA VAL A 44 9.63 0.43 -1.08
C VAL A 44 9.03 -0.37 -2.24
N ARG A 45 7.77 -0.75 -2.11
CA ARG A 45 7.03 -1.50 -3.12
C ARG A 45 5.70 -0.86 -3.44
N VAL A 46 5.23 -1.12 -4.65
CA VAL A 46 3.91 -0.72 -5.11
C VAL A 46 2.96 -1.90 -4.88
N VAL A 47 1.81 -1.62 -4.27
CA VAL A 47 0.75 -2.60 -4.05
C VAL A 47 -0.51 -2.13 -4.75
N ASP A 48 -1.31 -3.06 -5.24
CA ASP A 48 -2.57 -2.70 -5.88
C ASP A 48 -3.62 -2.33 -4.82
N ARG A 49 -4.33 -1.21 -5.01
CA ARG A 49 -5.33 -0.77 -4.03
C ARG A 49 -6.48 -1.76 -3.86
N LYS A 50 -6.82 -2.50 -4.93
CA LYS A 50 -8.00 -3.38 -4.92
C LYS A 50 -7.75 -4.66 -4.14
N THR A 51 -6.53 -5.18 -4.21
CA THR A 51 -6.21 -6.51 -3.68
C THR A 51 -5.15 -6.46 -2.58
N LEU A 52 -4.55 -5.29 -2.32
CA LEU A 52 -3.44 -5.10 -1.38
C LEU A 52 -2.35 -6.15 -1.57
N THR A 53 -2.15 -6.56 -2.82
CA THR A 53 -1.17 -7.55 -3.21
C THR A 53 0.03 -6.83 -3.79
N LEU A 54 1.23 -7.35 -3.52
CA LEU A 54 2.45 -6.83 -4.13
C LEU A 54 2.30 -6.85 -5.65
N ALA A 55 2.47 -5.68 -6.27
CA ALA A 55 2.62 -5.63 -7.71
C ALA A 55 3.92 -6.36 -8.05
N ALA A 56 3.81 -7.48 -8.77
CA ALA A 56 4.98 -8.19 -9.24
C ALA A 56 5.73 -7.27 -10.20
N THR A 57 6.91 -6.80 -9.81
CA THR A 57 7.83 -6.20 -10.77
C THR A 57 8.33 -7.33 -11.66
N LYS A 58 8.09 -7.22 -12.96
CA LYS A 58 8.63 -8.14 -13.97
C LYS A 58 10.02 -7.67 -14.40
#